data_AF-A0A2H5MVR2-F1
#
_entry.id   AF-A0A2H5MVR2-F1
#
_cell.length_a   1.000
_cell.length_b   1.000
_cell.length_c   1.000
_cell.angle_alpha   90.00
_cell.angle_beta   90.00
_cell.angle_gamma   90.00
#
_symmetry.space_group_name_H-M   'P 1'
#
loop_
_entity.id
_entity.type
_entity.pdbx_description
1 polymer ?
#
loop_
_entity_poly.entity_id
_entity_poly.type
_entity_poly.pdbx_seq_one_letter_code
_entity_poly.pdbx_strand_id
1 'polypeptide(L)'
;MRDKAAFSRIVMNQTLYLRQRFIWDKATQSWELYSNVPRDLCDTYALCGAYGICIISDMPVCQCLKGFKPKSRGYVDWSQGCVRYKSLNYSRQDGFIKFTAMKLPDATLSWVSKSMNLNECREKCLDNSSCMAYTNSDIRGEGSGCAMWFGDLIDIRYFQDGGQDLYIRMSASELGAKGVPRTKIVVTVISTAALLAVVIAAGYLVHKRRRNIVEKTENNRETDQVQNMDLELPLFELATIANATSNFSINNKLGEGGFGPVYKHPKDRPSMPSVILMLGSETVLPQPKQPGYLADRKSTRQDYSSSTPESCSTNTITISELEGR
;
A
#
# COMPACT_ATOMS: atom_id res chain seq x y z
N MET A 1 -8.20 -53.54 16.65
CA MET A 1 -8.31 -55.02 16.67
C MET A 1 -7.68 -55.56 15.40
N ARG A 2 -6.67 -56.43 15.52
CA ARG A 2 -6.00 -57.04 14.36
C ARG A 2 -6.64 -58.42 14.17
N ASP A 3 -7.58 -58.55 13.25
CA ASP A 3 -8.19 -59.84 12.94
C ASP A 3 -7.13 -60.73 12.28
N LYS A 4 -6.71 -61.79 12.99
CA LYS A 4 -5.65 -62.70 12.54
C LYS A 4 -6.07 -63.53 11.32
N ALA A 5 -7.34 -63.49 10.91
CA ALA A 5 -7.90 -64.31 9.84
C ALA A 5 -8.37 -63.51 8.62
N ALA A 6 -7.93 -62.26 8.43
CA ALA A 6 -8.21 -61.48 7.23
C ALA A 6 -7.13 -61.72 6.17
N PHE A 7 -7.50 -62.37 5.06
CA PHE A 7 -6.58 -62.55 3.92
C PHE A 7 -6.60 -61.30 3.02
N SER A 8 -5.42 -60.80 2.67
CA SER A 8 -5.26 -59.71 1.70
C SER A 8 -4.14 -60.06 0.73
N ARG A 9 -4.33 -59.70 -0.55
CA ARG A 9 -3.29 -59.84 -1.59
C ARG A 9 -3.16 -58.57 -2.39
N ILE A 10 -1.96 -58.30 -2.89
CA ILE A 10 -1.68 -57.21 -3.83
C ILE A 10 -1.26 -57.85 -5.15
N VAL A 11 -1.93 -57.47 -6.24
CA VAL A 11 -1.70 -57.97 -7.59
C VAL A 11 -1.32 -56.80 -8.48
N MET A 12 -0.27 -56.98 -9.28
CA MET A 12 0.11 -56.03 -10.31
C MET A 12 -0.40 -56.54 -11.65
N ASN A 13 -1.39 -55.84 -12.22
CA ASN A 13 -1.91 -56.16 -13.54
C ASN A 13 -0.99 -55.54 -14.59
N GLN A 14 -0.25 -56.37 -15.32
CA GLN A 14 0.76 -55.94 -16.30
C GLN A 14 0.16 -55.34 -17.58
N THR A 15 -1.09 -55.66 -17.90
CA THR A 15 -1.77 -55.12 -19.10
C THR A 15 -2.36 -53.73 -18.83
N LEU A 16 -2.94 -53.55 -17.65
CA LEU A 16 -3.61 -52.30 -17.26
C LEU A 16 -2.71 -51.36 -16.44
N TYR A 17 -1.51 -51.80 -16.07
CA TYR A 17 -0.57 -51.09 -15.18
C TYR A 17 -1.19 -50.67 -13.83
N LEU A 18 -2.16 -51.44 -13.35
CA LEU A 18 -2.85 -51.22 -12.08
C LEU A 18 -2.25 -52.11 -10.99
N ARG A 19 -1.90 -51.52 -9.85
CA ARG A 19 -1.64 -52.29 -8.63
C ARG A 19 -2.91 -52.33 -7.79
N GLN A 20 -3.54 -53.50 -7.77
CA GLN A 20 -4.81 -53.75 -7.09
C GLN A 20 -4.57 -54.48 -5.77
N ARG A 21 -5.27 -54.05 -4.72
CA ARG A 21 -5.33 -54.75 -3.44
C ARG A 21 -6.70 -55.40 -3.32
N PHE A 22 -6.71 -56.70 -3.04
CA PHE A 22 -7.91 -57.46 -2.78
C PHE A 22 -7.95 -57.90 -1.31
N ILE A 23 -9.16 -58.01 -0.77
CA ILE A 23 -9.44 -58.59 0.54
C ILE A 23 -10.38 -59.77 0.31
N TRP A 24 -10.12 -60.87 1.01
CA TRP A 24 -10.99 -62.04 0.96
C TRP A 24 -12.24 -61.79 1.80
N ASP A 25 -13.41 -61.85 1.16
CA ASP A 25 -14.68 -61.83 1.84
C ASP A 25 -15.10 -63.28 2.18
N LYS A 26 -15.27 -63.55 3.47
CA LYS A 26 -15.66 -64.87 3.97
C LYS A 26 -17.13 -65.19 3.69
N ALA A 27 -17.99 -64.19 3.59
CA ALA A 27 -19.42 -64.38 3.35
C ALA A 27 -19.68 -64.82 1.91
N THR A 28 -19.04 -64.14 0.95
CA THR A 28 -19.19 -64.42 -0.49
C THR A 28 -18.18 -65.43 -1.03
N GLN A 29 -17.15 -65.78 -0.25
CA GLN A 29 -16.03 -66.65 -0.68
C GLN A 29 -15.34 -66.11 -1.94
N SER A 30 -15.20 -64.79 -2.04
CA SER A 30 -14.61 -64.10 -3.19
C SER A 30 -13.50 -63.12 -2.79
N TRP A 31 -12.64 -62.79 -3.76
CA TRP A 31 -11.68 -61.70 -3.62
C TRP A 31 -12.33 -60.39 -4.05
N GLU A 32 -12.64 -59.53 -3.09
CA GLU A 32 -13.21 -58.22 -3.35
C GLU A 32 -12.11 -57.18 -3.56
N LEU A 33 -12.28 -56.34 -4.59
CA LEU A 33 -11.36 -55.25 -4.87
C LEU A 33 -11.50 -54.19 -3.79
N TYR A 34 -10.45 -54.04 -2.97
CA TYR A 34 -10.43 -53.05 -1.89
C TYR A 34 -9.91 -51.69 -2.37
N SER A 35 -8.81 -51.69 -3.14
CA SER A 35 -8.26 -50.46 -3.69
C SER A 35 -7.38 -50.74 -4.90
N ASN A 36 -7.14 -49.72 -5.72
CA ASN A 36 -6.17 -49.76 -6.80
C ASN A 36 -5.35 -48.47 -6.85
N VAL A 37 -4.23 -48.51 -7.56
CA VAL A 37 -3.41 -47.34 -7.92
C VAL A 37 -2.91 -47.54 -9.36
N PRO A 38 -2.81 -46.48 -10.19
CA PRO A 38 -3.21 -45.08 -9.94
C PRO A 38 -4.72 -44.91 -9.65
N ARG A 39 -5.08 -43.99 -8.74
CA ARG A 39 -6.47 -43.73 -8.31
C ARG A 39 -7.18 -42.70 -9.18
N ASP A 40 -6.42 -41.73 -9.67
CA ASP A 40 -6.90 -40.57 -10.40
C ASP A 40 -5.82 -40.08 -11.37
N LEU A 41 -6.15 -39.04 -12.14
CA LEU A 41 -5.23 -38.42 -13.09
C LEU A 41 -3.94 -37.90 -12.43
N CYS A 42 -3.98 -37.47 -11.17
CA CYS A 42 -2.80 -36.97 -10.46
C CYS A 42 -1.83 -38.07 -9.99
N ASP A 43 -2.20 -39.35 -10.10
CA ASP A 43 -1.28 -40.46 -9.93
C ASP A 43 -0.50 -40.78 -11.23
N THR A 44 -0.80 -40.11 -12.35
CA THR A 44 0.03 -40.16 -13.57
C THR A 44 1.37 -39.49 -13.32
N TYR A 45 2.46 -40.25 -13.54
CA TYR A 45 3.82 -39.78 -13.31
C TYR A 45 4.13 -38.50 -14.09
N ALA A 46 4.65 -37.50 -13.39
CA ALA A 46 5.14 -36.24 -13.96
C ALA A 46 4.10 -35.45 -14.79
N LEU A 47 2.80 -35.64 -14.53
CA LEU A 47 1.71 -34.99 -15.28
C LEU A 47 1.88 -33.47 -15.42
N CYS A 48 2.28 -32.78 -14.35
CA CYS A 48 2.38 -31.32 -14.32
C CYS A 48 3.79 -30.77 -14.60
N GLY A 49 4.74 -31.64 -14.96
CA GLY A 49 6.13 -31.25 -15.22
C GLY A 49 6.88 -30.74 -13.97
N ALA A 50 8.04 -30.13 -14.20
CA ALA A 50 8.90 -29.59 -13.14
C ALA A 50 8.25 -28.42 -12.42
N TYR A 51 8.29 -28.43 -11.08
CA TYR A 51 7.71 -27.42 -10.18
C TYR A 51 6.21 -27.15 -10.40
N GLY A 52 5.53 -28.02 -11.14
CA GLY A 52 4.08 -28.08 -11.24
C GLY A 52 3.51 -28.97 -10.14
N ILE A 53 2.33 -28.62 -9.65
CA ILE A 53 1.57 -29.39 -8.65
C ILE A 53 0.25 -29.85 -9.26
N CYS A 54 -0.07 -31.12 -9.04
CA CYS A 54 -1.36 -31.68 -9.44
C CYS A 54 -2.38 -31.59 -8.31
N ILE A 55 -3.53 -30.95 -8.57
CA ILE A 55 -4.63 -30.78 -7.62
C ILE A 55 -5.90 -31.29 -8.31
N ILE A 56 -6.36 -32.49 -7.92
CA ILE A 56 -7.45 -33.19 -8.61
C ILE A 56 -8.79 -32.44 -8.57
N SER A 57 -9.00 -31.56 -7.58
CA SER A 57 -10.21 -30.75 -7.42
C SER A 57 -10.23 -29.48 -8.28
N ASP A 58 -9.11 -29.12 -8.89
CA ASP A 58 -8.94 -27.80 -9.53
C ASP A 58 -9.04 -27.89 -11.05
N MET A 59 -9.37 -26.76 -11.68
CA MET A 59 -9.41 -26.61 -13.14
C MET A 59 -8.66 -25.34 -13.56
N PRO A 60 -7.50 -25.44 -14.23
CA PRO A 60 -6.82 -26.68 -14.64
C PRO A 60 -6.27 -27.49 -13.46
N VAL A 61 -6.18 -28.82 -13.66
CA VAL A 61 -5.70 -29.78 -12.64
C VAL A 61 -4.24 -29.51 -12.26
N CYS A 62 -3.43 -29.07 -13.22
CA CYS A 62 -2.04 -28.68 -13.01
C CYS A 62 -1.94 -27.18 -12.79
N GLN A 63 -1.11 -26.79 -11.82
CA GLN A 63 -0.79 -25.40 -11.51
C GLN A 63 0.69 -25.28 -11.15
N CYS A 64 1.25 -24.08 -11.25
CA CYS A 64 2.60 -23.84 -10.76
C CYS A 64 2.61 -23.63 -9.25
N LEU A 65 3.63 -24.16 -8.58
CA LEU A 65 3.88 -23.84 -7.19
C LEU A 65 4.05 -22.33 -7.00
N LYS A 66 3.68 -21.81 -5.83
CA LYS A 66 3.85 -20.39 -5.51
C LYS A 66 5.32 -19.97 -5.68
N GLY A 67 5.53 -18.90 -6.44
CA GLY A 67 6.88 -18.40 -6.81
C GLY A 67 7.39 -18.94 -8.15
N PHE A 68 6.56 -19.69 -8.87
CA PHE A 68 6.83 -20.19 -10.21
C PHE A 68 5.74 -19.74 -11.19
N LYS A 69 6.11 -19.69 -12.47
CA LYS A 69 5.25 -19.37 -13.60
C LYS A 69 5.35 -20.47 -14.66
N PRO A 70 4.31 -20.70 -15.46
CA PRO A 70 4.36 -21.72 -16.50
C PRO A 70 5.42 -21.36 -17.55
N LYS A 71 6.13 -22.37 -18.05
CA LYS A 71 7.14 -22.20 -19.10
C LYS A 71 6.50 -22.01 -20.47
N SER A 72 5.39 -22.71 -20.72
CA SER A 72 4.56 -22.57 -21.93
C SER A 72 3.37 -21.62 -21.65
N ARG A 73 2.85 -20.97 -22.70
CA ARG A 73 1.60 -20.16 -22.63
C ARG A 73 0.34 -21.00 -22.84
N GLY A 74 0.48 -22.28 -23.16
CA GLY A 74 -0.62 -23.17 -23.51
C GLY A 74 -1.26 -23.78 -22.28
N TYR A 75 -2.57 -23.58 -22.12
CA TYR A 75 -3.35 -24.05 -20.97
C TYR A 75 -3.44 -25.58 -20.82
N VAL A 76 -3.00 -26.34 -21.83
CA VAL A 76 -3.23 -27.79 -21.94
C VAL A 76 -1.94 -28.60 -21.75
N ASP A 77 -0.79 -28.11 -22.21
CA ASP A 77 0.48 -28.84 -22.14
C ASP A 77 1.36 -28.36 -20.98
N TRP A 78 1.38 -29.18 -19.93
CA TRP A 78 2.17 -28.98 -18.72
C TRP A 78 3.49 -29.76 -18.72
N SER A 79 3.84 -30.45 -19.81
CA SER A 79 5.09 -31.23 -19.90
C SER A 79 6.35 -30.38 -19.70
N GLN A 80 6.28 -29.10 -20.10
CA GLN A 80 7.35 -28.12 -19.92
C GLN A 80 7.45 -27.59 -18.48
N GLY A 81 6.46 -27.87 -17.64
CA GLY A 81 6.39 -27.47 -16.24
C GLY A 81 6.44 -25.95 -16.04
N CYS A 82 7.04 -25.58 -14.92
CA CYS A 82 7.11 -24.24 -14.40
C CYS A 82 8.56 -23.81 -14.18
N VAL A 83 8.80 -22.51 -14.32
CA VAL A 83 10.08 -21.86 -14.05
C VAL A 83 9.90 -20.82 -12.95
N ARG A 84 10.97 -20.54 -12.22
CA ARG A 84 10.93 -19.55 -11.12
C ARG A 84 10.62 -18.15 -11.64
N TYR A 85 9.94 -17.33 -10.83
CA TYR A 85 9.83 -15.90 -11.13
C TYR A 85 11.18 -15.19 -10.97
N LYS A 86 11.90 -15.50 -9.89
CA LYS A 86 13.25 -15.00 -9.62
C LYS A 86 14.27 -16.14 -9.64
N SER A 87 15.40 -15.89 -10.28
CA SER A 87 16.55 -16.80 -10.23
C SER A 87 17.07 -16.91 -8.80
N LEU A 88 17.57 -18.09 -8.44
CA LEU A 88 18.30 -18.30 -7.20
C LEU A 88 19.67 -17.65 -7.32
N ASN A 89 20.17 -17.09 -6.21
CA ASN A 89 21.53 -16.58 -6.13
C ASN A 89 22.49 -17.62 -5.55
N TYR A 90 21.97 -18.78 -5.14
CA TYR A 90 22.72 -19.88 -4.50
C TYR A 90 23.60 -19.42 -3.34
N SER A 91 23.17 -18.32 -2.71
CA SER A 91 23.83 -17.73 -1.56
C SER A 91 23.11 -18.19 -0.30
N ARG A 92 23.75 -18.03 0.86
CA ARG A 92 23.09 -18.24 2.16
C ARG A 92 21.92 -17.28 2.44
N GLN A 93 21.69 -16.30 1.56
CA GLN A 93 20.53 -15.41 1.64
C GLN A 93 19.27 -16.03 1.03
N ASP A 94 19.43 -17.04 0.16
CA ASP A 94 18.28 -17.85 -0.26
C ASP A 94 17.63 -18.47 0.99
N GLY A 95 16.36 -18.80 0.88
CA GLY A 95 15.66 -19.49 1.96
C GLY A 95 14.63 -20.43 1.41
N PHE A 96 13.64 -20.78 2.22
CA PHE A 96 12.67 -21.81 1.86
C PHE A 96 11.25 -21.36 2.16
N ILE A 97 10.35 -21.76 1.26
CA ILE A 97 8.91 -21.69 1.49
C ILE A 97 8.43 -23.09 1.84
N LYS A 98 7.62 -23.18 2.90
CA LYS A 98 6.97 -24.42 3.34
C LYS A 98 5.69 -24.65 2.54
N PHE A 99 5.61 -25.79 1.88
CA PHE A 99 4.40 -26.32 1.23
C PHE A 99 3.88 -27.48 2.08
N THR A 100 2.58 -27.55 2.30
CA THR A 100 1.95 -28.55 3.20
C THR A 100 1.08 -29.51 2.41
N ALA A 101 0.85 -30.70 2.97
CA ALA A 101 -0.05 -31.71 2.40
C ALA A 101 0.34 -32.17 0.98
N MET A 102 1.64 -32.39 0.79
CA MET A 102 2.23 -32.74 -0.51
C MET A 102 2.52 -34.24 -0.60
N LYS A 103 2.34 -34.82 -1.78
CA LYS A 103 3.16 -35.96 -2.22
C LYS A 103 4.58 -35.43 -2.47
N LEU A 104 5.57 -36.07 -1.86
CA LEU A 104 6.96 -35.70 -2.07
C LEU A 104 7.39 -35.96 -3.52
N PRO A 105 8.33 -35.18 -4.07
CA PRO A 105 8.78 -35.32 -5.45
C PRO A 105 9.46 -36.65 -5.70
N ASP A 106 9.64 -36.99 -6.98
CA ASP A 106 10.47 -38.11 -7.43
C ASP A 106 11.81 -38.16 -6.67
N ALA A 107 12.13 -39.35 -6.14
CA ALA A 107 13.27 -39.54 -5.24
C ALA A 107 14.57 -39.96 -5.95
N THR A 108 14.62 -39.97 -7.29
CA THR A 108 15.79 -40.40 -8.07
C THR A 108 17.03 -39.55 -7.77
N LEU A 109 16.85 -38.24 -7.64
CA LEU A 109 17.91 -37.29 -7.28
C LEU A 109 17.74 -36.80 -5.84
N SER A 110 17.65 -37.74 -4.90
CA SER A 110 17.47 -37.42 -3.48
C SER A 110 18.53 -38.06 -2.58
N TRP A 111 18.70 -37.49 -1.38
CA TRP A 111 19.54 -38.03 -0.32
C TRP A 111 18.79 -38.01 1.00
N VAL A 112 18.97 -39.06 1.81
CA VAL A 112 18.26 -39.23 3.08
C VAL A 112 19.23 -39.53 4.21
N SER A 113 18.98 -38.91 5.37
CA SER A 113 19.61 -39.26 6.65
C SER A 113 18.57 -39.36 7.75
N LYS A 114 18.69 -40.39 8.59
CA LYS A 114 17.80 -40.57 9.76
C LYS A 114 18.31 -39.85 11.01
N SER A 115 19.62 -39.57 11.09
CA SER A 115 20.24 -38.99 12.28
C SER A 115 20.10 -37.46 12.33
N MET A 116 19.91 -36.82 11.18
CA MET A 116 19.79 -35.36 11.10
C MET A 116 18.40 -34.89 11.52
N ASN A 117 18.33 -33.74 12.17
CA ASN A 117 17.06 -33.03 12.39
C ASN A 117 16.76 -32.04 11.26
N LEU A 118 15.55 -31.47 11.27
CA LEU A 118 15.07 -30.57 10.23
C LEU A 118 15.90 -29.28 10.09
N ASN A 119 16.44 -28.75 11.20
CA ASN A 119 17.27 -27.54 11.16
C ASN A 119 18.63 -27.82 10.55
N GLU A 120 19.27 -28.94 10.91
CA GLU A 120 20.50 -29.39 10.25
C GLU A 120 20.28 -29.67 8.76
N CYS A 121 19.12 -30.23 8.42
CA CYS A 121 18.71 -30.48 7.03
C CYS A 121 18.63 -29.17 6.24
N ARG A 122 18.02 -28.13 6.83
CA ARG A 122 17.96 -26.79 6.27
C ARG A 122 19.35 -26.22 6.01
N GLU A 123 20.23 -26.24 7.01
CA GLU A 123 21.57 -25.66 6.88
C GLU A 123 22.41 -26.40 5.84
N LYS A 124 22.37 -27.74 5.80
CA LYS A 124 23.05 -28.51 4.75
C LYS A 124 22.51 -28.24 3.35
N CYS A 125 21.19 -28.06 3.23
CA CYS A 125 20.59 -27.71 1.94
C CYS A 125 20.99 -26.29 1.50
N LEU A 126 21.11 -25.32 2.42
CA LEU A 126 21.61 -23.98 2.08
C LEU A 126 23.05 -24.00 1.58
N ASP A 127 23.89 -24.81 2.23
CA ASP A 127 25.32 -24.93 1.93
C ASP A 127 25.58 -25.65 0.60
N ASN A 128 24.63 -26.45 0.13
CA ASN A 128 24.70 -27.13 -1.16
C ASN A 128 23.90 -26.36 -2.23
N SER A 129 24.59 -25.77 -3.22
CA SER A 129 23.96 -25.00 -4.29
C SER A 129 22.99 -25.81 -5.17
N SER A 130 23.19 -27.14 -5.27
CA SER A 130 22.32 -28.03 -6.04
C SER A 130 21.04 -28.43 -5.29
N CYS A 131 20.97 -28.20 -3.97
CA CYS A 131 19.80 -28.58 -3.18
C CYS A 131 18.63 -27.63 -3.45
N MET A 132 17.50 -28.21 -3.87
CA MET A 132 16.29 -27.48 -4.26
C MET A 132 15.14 -27.63 -3.26
N ALA A 133 15.11 -28.70 -2.49
CA ALA A 133 14.12 -28.88 -1.44
C ALA A 133 14.60 -29.83 -0.33
N TYR A 134 13.96 -29.73 0.83
CA TYR A 134 14.15 -30.69 1.91
C TYR A 134 12.87 -30.93 2.73
N THR A 135 12.86 -32.01 3.52
CA THR A 135 11.81 -32.33 4.50
C THR A 135 12.30 -33.35 5.54
N ASN A 136 11.47 -33.66 6.55
CA ASN A 136 11.67 -34.80 7.45
C ASN A 136 11.45 -36.12 6.69
N SER A 137 12.33 -37.09 6.91
CA SER A 137 12.19 -38.42 6.29
C SER A 137 11.22 -39.34 7.06
N ASP A 138 10.95 -39.04 8.32
CA ASP A 138 9.95 -39.70 9.15
C ASP A 138 8.99 -38.65 9.75
N ILE A 139 7.69 -38.87 9.62
CA ILE A 139 6.65 -37.95 10.08
C ILE A 139 5.99 -38.38 11.39
N ARG A 140 6.44 -39.48 12.00
CA ARG A 140 5.91 -39.92 13.30
C ARG A 140 6.30 -38.92 14.39
N GLY A 141 5.40 -38.70 15.36
CA GLY A 141 5.62 -37.76 16.44
C GLY A 141 5.77 -36.33 15.91
N GLU A 142 6.83 -35.64 16.31
CA GLU A 142 7.15 -34.28 15.82
C GLU A 142 7.87 -34.28 14.45
N GLY A 143 8.18 -35.47 13.92
CA GLY A 143 8.97 -35.66 12.71
C GLY A 143 10.47 -35.68 12.98
N SER A 144 11.19 -36.50 12.22
CA SER A 144 12.65 -36.67 12.35
C SER A 144 13.30 -37.05 11.02
N GLY A 145 14.63 -37.03 11.01
CA GLY A 145 15.41 -37.28 9.82
C GLY A 145 15.39 -36.13 8.83
N CYS A 146 16.02 -36.35 7.69
CA CYS A 146 16.24 -35.39 6.62
C CYS A 146 16.14 -36.12 5.28
N ALA A 147 15.36 -35.59 4.36
CA ALA A 147 15.38 -35.93 2.95
C ALA A 147 15.61 -34.65 2.15
N MET A 148 16.54 -34.66 1.21
CA MET A 148 16.89 -33.53 0.34
C MET A 148 16.80 -33.94 -1.12
N TRP A 149 16.38 -33.01 -1.98
CA TRP A 149 16.31 -33.20 -3.44
C TRP A 149 17.28 -32.26 -4.14
N PHE A 150 17.91 -32.78 -5.20
CA PHE A 150 18.88 -32.07 -6.02
C PHE A 150 18.36 -31.96 -7.46
N GLY A 151 18.31 -30.74 -8.00
CA GLY A 151 17.71 -30.48 -9.31
C GLY A 151 16.19 -30.31 -9.29
N ASP A 152 15.57 -30.42 -10.47
CA ASP A 152 14.17 -30.08 -10.66
C ASP A 152 13.22 -31.04 -9.94
N LEU A 153 12.21 -30.46 -9.28
CA LEU A 153 11.24 -31.22 -8.50
C LEU A 153 10.06 -31.61 -9.40
N ILE A 154 9.85 -32.91 -9.59
CA ILE A 154 8.81 -33.46 -10.48
C ILE A 154 7.89 -34.42 -9.71
N ASP A 155 6.74 -34.75 -10.30
CA ASP A 155 5.79 -35.75 -9.79
C ASP A 155 5.16 -35.39 -8.43
N ILE A 156 4.86 -34.10 -8.26
CA ILE A 156 4.26 -33.52 -7.06
C ILE A 156 2.74 -33.43 -7.21
N ARG A 157 2.01 -33.83 -6.16
CA ARG A 157 0.56 -33.62 -6.05
C ARG A 157 0.16 -33.13 -4.67
N TYR A 158 -0.99 -32.49 -4.61
CA TYR A 158 -1.65 -32.13 -3.37
C TYR A 158 -2.53 -33.28 -2.84
N PHE A 159 -2.60 -33.40 -1.53
CA PHE A 159 -3.58 -34.24 -0.82
C PHE A 159 -4.46 -33.35 0.05
N GLN A 160 -5.79 -33.47 -0.08
CA GLN A 160 -6.73 -32.78 0.80
C GLN A 160 -6.60 -33.30 2.25
N ASP A 161 -6.51 -34.63 2.40
CA ASP A 161 -6.36 -35.31 3.68
C ASP A 161 -5.03 -36.08 3.73
N GLY A 162 -4.04 -35.52 4.43
CA GLY A 162 -2.73 -36.13 4.63
C GLY A 162 -1.60 -35.46 3.85
N GLY A 163 -0.63 -36.26 3.39
CA GLY A 163 0.59 -35.74 2.75
C GLY A 163 1.67 -35.30 3.76
N GLN A 164 2.71 -34.68 3.24
CA GLN A 164 3.88 -34.25 4.02
C GLN A 164 4.23 -32.80 3.70
N ASP A 165 4.96 -32.18 4.62
CA ASP A 165 5.53 -30.87 4.37
C ASP A 165 6.73 -30.98 3.42
N LEU A 166 6.94 -29.97 2.59
CA LEU A 166 8.10 -29.86 1.71
C LEU A 166 8.59 -28.42 1.71
N TYR A 167 9.87 -28.23 2.00
CA TYR A 167 10.51 -26.91 2.03
C TYR A 167 11.28 -26.71 0.73
N ILE A 168 10.78 -25.84 -0.15
CA ILE A 168 11.39 -25.60 -1.47
C ILE A 168 12.22 -24.33 -1.41
N ARG A 169 13.45 -24.37 -1.96
CA ARG A 169 14.40 -23.26 -1.99
C ARG A 169 13.88 -22.14 -2.89
N MET A 170 13.96 -20.91 -2.40
CA MET A 170 13.45 -19.68 -3.03
C MET A 170 14.47 -18.55 -2.86
N SER A 171 14.42 -17.55 -3.75
CA SER A 171 15.33 -16.41 -3.66
C SER A 171 15.01 -15.56 -2.43
N ALA A 172 16.04 -14.91 -1.86
CA ALA A 172 15.88 -13.98 -0.74
C ALA A 172 14.82 -12.89 -1.00
N SER A 173 14.77 -12.40 -2.24
CA SER A 173 13.84 -11.34 -2.68
C SER A 173 12.37 -11.77 -2.66
N GLU A 174 12.09 -13.06 -2.86
CA GLU A 174 10.72 -13.60 -2.78
C GLU A 174 10.26 -13.84 -1.34
N LEU A 175 11.21 -14.01 -0.42
CA LEU A 175 10.94 -14.17 1.02
C LEU A 175 10.66 -12.82 1.72
N GLY A 176 11.19 -11.73 1.16
CA GLY A 176 11.07 -10.35 1.66
C GLY A 176 9.77 -9.62 1.31
N ALA A 177 8.90 -10.20 0.47
CA ALA A 177 7.59 -9.64 0.15
C ALA A 177 6.52 -9.93 1.24
N LYS A 178 6.93 -10.21 2.48
CA LYS A 178 6.06 -10.04 3.64
C LYS A 178 6.00 -8.55 3.91
N GLY A 179 4.89 -7.92 3.50
CA GLY A 179 4.61 -6.50 3.73
C GLY A 179 5.02 -6.09 5.15
N VAL A 180 5.60 -4.89 5.26
CA VAL A 180 6.09 -4.30 6.51
C VAL A 180 5.18 -4.72 7.66
N PRO A 181 5.69 -5.42 8.68
CA PRO A 181 4.83 -5.92 9.74
C PRO A 181 4.10 -4.73 10.35
N ARG A 182 2.76 -4.80 10.41
CA ARG A 182 1.90 -3.72 10.91
C ARG A 182 2.38 -3.16 12.26
N THR A 183 3.09 -3.96 13.06
CA THR A 183 3.76 -3.55 14.30
C THR A 183 4.83 -2.47 14.10
N LYS A 184 5.64 -2.50 13.04
CA LYS A 184 6.64 -1.45 12.76
C LYS A 184 5.99 -0.12 12.38
N ILE A 185 4.85 -0.15 11.69
CA ILE A 185 4.08 1.06 11.33
C ILE A 185 3.37 1.63 12.56
N VAL A 186 2.78 0.78 13.41
CA VAL A 186 2.11 1.23 14.64
C VAL A 186 3.11 1.87 15.61
N VAL A 187 4.30 1.31 15.77
CA VAL A 187 5.33 1.89 16.65
C VAL A 187 5.84 3.24 16.14
N THR A 188 6.03 3.42 14.83
CA THR A 188 6.46 4.71 14.27
C THR A 188 5.37 5.78 14.30
N VAL A 189 4.09 5.40 14.18
CA VAL A 189 2.97 6.33 14.30
C VAL A 189 2.75 6.75 15.76
N ILE A 190 2.86 5.83 16.72
CA ILE A 190 2.72 6.16 18.15
C ILE A 190 3.86 7.09 18.62
N SER A 191 5.10 6.84 18.19
CA SER A 191 6.23 7.68 18.60
C SER A 191 6.15 9.10 18.04
N THR A 192 5.72 9.25 16.78
CA THR A 192 5.56 10.56 16.14
C THR A 192 4.37 11.35 16.70
N ALA A 193 3.25 10.69 17.00
CA ALA A 193 2.09 11.31 17.64
C ALA A 193 2.39 11.79 19.08
N ALA A 194 3.14 11.00 19.85
CA ALA A 194 3.55 11.38 21.20
C ALA A 194 4.47 12.61 21.21
N LEU A 195 5.42 12.69 20.27
CA LEU A 195 6.30 13.86 20.12
C LEU A 195 5.50 15.13 19.76
N LEU A 196 4.54 15.02 18.84
CA LEU A 196 3.67 16.15 18.48
C LEU A 196 2.83 16.64 19.66
N ALA A 197 2.26 15.73 20.46
CA ALA A 197 1.48 16.08 21.64
C ALA A 197 2.33 16.81 22.70
N VAL A 198 3.59 16.40 22.90
CA VAL A 198 4.52 17.07 23.83
C VAL A 198 4.86 18.48 23.36
N VAL A 199 5.09 18.68 22.06
CA VAL A 199 5.38 20.02 21.50
C VAL A 199 4.18 20.95 21.66
N ILE A 200 2.96 20.47 21.38
CA ILE A 200 1.73 21.25 21.55
C ILE A 200 1.51 21.60 23.03
N ALA A 201 1.71 20.65 23.94
CA ALA A 201 1.59 20.89 25.38
C ALA A 201 2.63 21.90 25.87
N ALA A 202 3.89 21.79 25.43
CA ALA A 202 4.94 22.74 25.77
C ALA A 202 4.62 24.15 25.23
N GLY A 203 4.15 24.25 23.98
CA GLY A 203 3.72 25.51 23.38
C GLY A 203 2.57 26.16 24.16
N TYR A 204 1.57 25.37 24.55
CA TYR A 204 0.45 25.83 25.37
C TYR A 204 0.91 26.31 26.76
N LEU A 205 1.80 25.57 27.43
CA LEU A 205 2.35 25.96 28.73
C LEU A 205 3.17 27.26 28.65
N VAL A 206 3.98 27.42 27.60
CA VAL A 206 4.72 28.67 27.35
C VAL A 206 3.77 29.83 27.09
N HIS A 207 2.72 29.62 26.28
CA HIS A 207 1.72 30.65 25.99
C HIS A 207 0.95 31.06 27.25
N LYS A 208 0.50 30.10 28.06
CA LYS A 208 -0.17 30.35 29.34
C LYS A 208 0.74 31.08 30.34
N ARG A 209 2.04 30.72 30.39
CA ARG A 209 3.02 31.39 31.25
C ARG A 209 3.29 32.82 30.80
N ARG A 210 3.36 33.09 29.49
CA ARG A 210 3.46 34.45 28.94
C ARG A 210 2.22 35.27 29.25
N ARG A 211 1.02 34.70 29.10
CA ARG A 211 -0.25 35.37 29.42
C ARG A 211 -0.33 35.75 30.91
N ASN A 212 0.05 34.85 31.81
CA ASN A 212 0.09 35.16 33.25
C ASN A 212 1.14 36.23 33.63
N ILE A 213 2.22 36.40 32.85
CA ILE A 213 3.20 37.48 33.05
C ILE A 213 2.63 38.82 32.56
N VAL A 214 1.89 38.81 31.44
CA VAL A 214 1.20 39.99 30.91
C VAL A 214 0.11 40.45 31.88
N GLU A 215 -0.76 39.55 32.36
CA GLU A 215 -1.81 39.86 33.35
C GLU A 215 -1.22 40.36 34.69
N LYS A 216 -0.02 39.88 35.08
CA LYS A 216 0.67 40.38 36.30
C LYS A 216 1.38 41.72 36.11
N THR A 217 1.66 42.11 34.86
CA THR A 217 2.24 43.42 34.50
C THR A 217 1.14 44.48 34.34
N GLU A 218 -0.07 44.07 33.99
CA GLU A 218 -1.25 44.94 33.82
C GLU A 218 -1.81 45.47 35.15
N ASN A 219 -1.79 44.65 36.22
CA ASN A 219 -2.25 45.09 37.55
C ASN A 219 -1.33 46.12 38.26
N ASN A 220 -0.13 46.39 37.72
CA ASN A 220 0.86 47.31 38.33
C ASN A 220 1.10 48.59 37.50
N ARG A 221 0.29 48.86 36.46
CA ARG A 221 0.46 50.03 35.58
C ARG A 221 -0.83 50.79 35.30
N GLU A 222 -1.72 50.88 36.29
CA GLU A 222 -2.77 51.90 36.34
C GLU A 222 -2.22 53.24 36.90
N THR A 223 -1.12 53.75 36.34
CA THR A 223 -0.79 55.18 36.40
C THR A 223 0.27 55.45 35.33
N ASP A 224 -0.16 55.75 34.11
CA ASP A 224 0.27 56.91 33.33
C ASP A 224 -0.18 56.77 31.88
N GLN A 225 -0.85 57.81 31.42
CA GLN A 225 -1.23 58.01 30.04
C GLN A 225 0.02 58.15 29.16
N VAL A 226 -0.03 57.63 27.93
CA VAL A 226 0.21 58.36 26.66
C VAL A 226 0.31 57.34 25.51
N GLN A 227 -0.68 57.45 24.63
CA GLN A 227 -0.68 57.27 23.16
C GLN A 227 0.29 56.29 22.51
N ASN A 228 -0.25 55.28 21.82
CA ASN A 228 0.39 54.69 20.67
C ASN A 228 -0.65 54.42 19.57
N MET A 229 -0.41 54.96 18.38
CA MET A 229 -1.27 54.82 17.21
C MET A 229 -1.08 53.42 16.62
N ASP A 230 -1.94 52.49 17.00
CA ASP A 230 -2.16 51.27 16.23
C ASP A 230 -3.20 51.54 15.15
N LEU A 231 -2.91 51.10 13.93
CA LEU A 231 -3.74 51.26 12.75
C LEU A 231 -5.04 50.45 12.95
N GLU A 232 -6.09 51.08 13.50
CA GLU A 232 -7.39 50.46 13.71
C GLU A 232 -8.02 50.10 12.36
N LEU A 233 -8.04 48.80 12.04
CA LEU A 233 -8.89 48.29 10.97
C LEU A 233 -10.33 48.30 11.51
N PRO A 234 -11.27 49.06 10.91
CA PRO A 234 -12.65 49.04 11.37
C PRO A 234 -13.24 47.65 11.17
N LEU A 235 -13.53 46.96 12.27
CA LEU A 235 -14.24 45.68 12.26
C LEU A 235 -15.73 45.95 12.07
N PHE A 236 -16.28 45.53 10.94
CA PHE A 236 -17.71 45.61 10.69
C PHE A 236 -18.39 44.28 11.01
N GLU A 237 -19.50 44.32 11.73
CA GLU A 237 -20.34 43.13 11.93
C GLU A 237 -20.88 42.62 10.58
N LEU A 238 -20.94 41.29 10.43
CA LEU A 238 -21.42 40.65 9.20
C LEU A 238 -22.84 41.11 8.82
N ALA A 239 -23.69 41.38 9.82
CA ALA A 239 -25.04 41.92 9.60
C ALA A 239 -25.03 43.29 8.91
N THR A 240 -24.10 44.17 9.29
CA THR A 240 -23.90 45.48 8.67
C THR A 240 -23.45 45.32 7.22
N ILE A 241 -22.50 44.41 6.96
CA ILE A 241 -21.99 44.12 5.60
C ILE A 241 -23.08 43.52 4.72
N ALA A 242 -23.85 42.57 5.25
CA ALA A 242 -24.97 41.97 4.55
C ALA A 242 -26.03 43.02 4.20
N ASN A 243 -26.41 43.91 5.14
CA ASN A 243 -27.37 44.97 4.86
C ASN A 243 -26.85 45.94 3.78
N ALA A 244 -25.59 46.37 3.90
CA ALA A 244 -24.92 47.26 2.95
C ALA A 244 -24.89 46.69 1.52
N THR A 245 -24.70 45.38 1.37
CA THR A 245 -24.63 44.71 0.06
C THR A 245 -25.99 44.21 -0.45
N SER A 246 -27.09 44.47 0.28
CA SER A 246 -28.41 43.87 0.04
C SER A 246 -28.35 42.34 0.02
N ASN A 247 -27.80 41.79 1.11
CA ASN A 247 -27.54 40.38 1.35
C ASN A 247 -26.71 39.73 0.22
N PHE A 248 -25.61 40.38 -0.18
CA PHE A 248 -24.72 39.89 -1.25
C PHE A 248 -25.45 39.64 -2.58
N SER A 249 -26.39 40.53 -2.94
CA SER A 249 -27.16 40.42 -4.18
C SER A 249 -26.24 40.45 -5.41
N ILE A 250 -26.47 39.54 -6.36
CA ILE A 250 -25.67 39.46 -7.60
C ILE A 250 -25.76 40.73 -8.45
N ASN A 251 -26.85 41.49 -8.34
CA ASN A 251 -27.03 42.78 -9.01
C ASN A 251 -26.06 43.86 -8.51
N ASN A 252 -25.47 43.63 -7.33
CA ASN A 252 -24.48 44.49 -6.71
C ASN A 252 -23.06 43.96 -6.87
N LYS A 253 -22.85 42.82 -7.52
CA LYS A 253 -21.51 42.28 -7.76
C LYS A 253 -20.77 43.13 -8.80
N LEU A 254 -19.55 43.53 -8.47
CA LEU A 254 -18.64 44.26 -9.35
C LEU A 254 -17.72 43.31 -10.13
N GLY A 255 -17.31 42.19 -9.53
CA GLY A 255 -16.43 41.20 -10.13
C GLY A 255 -16.08 40.08 -9.16
N GLU A 256 -15.34 39.06 -9.62
CA GLU A 256 -14.80 37.98 -8.80
C GLU A 256 -13.43 37.55 -9.33
N GLY A 257 -12.49 37.28 -8.42
CA GLY A 257 -11.15 36.79 -8.72
C GLY A 257 -10.62 35.88 -7.62
N GLY A 258 -9.31 35.62 -7.59
CA GLY A 258 -8.68 34.69 -6.63
C GLY A 258 -8.84 35.06 -5.15
N PHE A 259 -9.26 36.29 -4.85
CA PHE A 259 -9.54 36.79 -3.49
C PHE A 259 -11.04 36.90 -3.17
N GLY A 260 -11.91 36.38 -4.04
CA GLY A 260 -13.37 36.34 -3.85
C GLY A 260 -14.15 37.42 -4.60
N PRO A 261 -15.49 37.43 -4.43
CA PRO A 261 -16.39 38.38 -5.08
C PRO A 261 -16.38 39.75 -4.41
N VAL A 262 -16.45 40.82 -5.22
CA VAL A 262 -16.53 42.21 -4.77
C VAL A 262 -17.94 42.75 -5.02
N TYR A 263 -18.54 43.43 -4.04
CA TYR A 263 -19.88 44.01 -4.14
C TYR A 263 -19.84 45.54 -3.96
N LYS A 264 -20.70 46.27 -4.68
CA LYS A 264 -20.94 47.70 -4.48
C LYS A 264 -22.10 47.94 -3.52
N HIS A 265 -22.06 49.09 -2.86
CA HIS A 265 -23.17 49.58 -2.05
C HIS A 265 -24.22 50.27 -2.95
N PRO A 266 -25.51 49.86 -2.95
CA PRO A 266 -26.52 50.40 -3.86
C PRO A 266 -26.72 51.91 -3.76
N LYS A 267 -26.54 52.50 -2.56
CA LYS A 267 -26.74 53.94 -2.33
C LYS A 267 -25.61 54.81 -2.87
N ASP A 268 -24.49 54.22 -3.27
CA ASP A 268 -23.36 54.96 -3.87
C ASP A 268 -23.47 55.06 -5.41
N ARG A 269 -24.51 54.46 -6.02
CA ARG A 269 -24.76 54.57 -7.47
C ARG A 269 -25.45 55.92 -7.78
N PRO A 270 -24.89 56.76 -8.67
CA PRO A 270 -25.57 57.96 -9.13
C PRO A 270 -26.83 57.61 -9.94
N SER A 271 -27.87 58.43 -9.82
CA SER A 271 -29.09 58.28 -10.61
C SER A 271 -28.84 58.62 -12.09
N MET A 272 -29.60 58.03 -13.02
CA MET A 272 -29.44 58.31 -14.46
C MET A 272 -29.55 59.81 -14.82
N PRO A 273 -30.46 60.61 -14.24
CA PRO A 273 -30.47 62.06 -14.44
C PRO A 273 -29.18 62.76 -14.01
N SER A 274 -28.57 62.30 -12.90
CA SER A 274 -27.28 62.82 -12.44
C SER A 274 -26.14 62.47 -13.40
N VAL A 275 -26.16 61.28 -13.99
CA VAL A 275 -25.15 60.86 -14.99
C VAL A 275 -25.26 61.68 -16.28
N ILE A 276 -26.49 61.95 -16.74
CA ILE A 276 -26.73 62.79 -17.93
C ILE A 276 -26.25 64.23 -17.68
N LEU A 277 -26.46 64.76 -16.46
CA LEU A 277 -25.96 66.09 -16.08
C LEU A 277 -24.42 66.15 -16.02
N MET A 278 -23.77 65.08 -15.54
CA MET A 278 -22.30 64.97 -15.52
C MET A 278 -21.66 64.88 -16.91
N LEU A 279 -22.37 64.30 -17.89
CA LEU A 279 -21.86 64.15 -19.27
C LEU A 279 -22.18 65.36 -20.16
N GLY A 280 -23.18 66.17 -19.80
CA GLY A 280 -23.71 67.27 -20.63
C GLY A 280 -23.43 68.69 -20.13
N SER A 281 -22.72 68.88 -19.02
CA SER A 281 -22.42 70.22 -18.46
C SER A 281 -21.02 70.28 -17.84
N GLU A 282 -20.35 71.45 -17.91
CA GLU A 282 -19.10 71.72 -17.18
C GLU A 282 -19.38 72.00 -15.68
N THR A 283 -19.96 71.04 -14.96
CA THR A 283 -20.19 71.16 -13.51
C THR A 283 -19.13 70.42 -12.71
N VAL A 284 -18.79 70.95 -11.53
CA VAL A 284 -17.79 70.38 -10.61
C VAL A 284 -18.30 69.04 -10.09
N LEU A 285 -17.62 67.95 -10.45
CA LEU A 285 -17.95 66.60 -10.02
C LEU A 285 -17.80 66.46 -8.49
N PRO A 286 -18.71 65.73 -7.81
CA PRO A 286 -18.51 65.39 -6.40
C PRO A 286 -17.26 64.55 -6.26
N GLN A 287 -16.43 64.84 -5.25
CA GLN A 287 -15.24 64.03 -5.03
C GLN A 287 -15.63 62.57 -4.73
N PRO A 288 -14.96 61.60 -5.35
CA PRO A 288 -15.19 60.20 -5.05
C PRO A 288 -14.95 59.94 -3.57
N LYS A 289 -15.82 59.16 -2.94
CA LYS A 289 -15.58 58.68 -1.58
C LYS A 289 -14.29 57.85 -1.58
N GLN A 290 -13.48 58.00 -0.53
CA GLN A 290 -12.23 57.26 -0.43
C GLN A 290 -12.53 55.75 -0.48
N PRO A 291 -11.81 54.97 -1.31
CA PRO A 291 -11.95 53.51 -1.28
C PRO A 291 -11.51 53.01 0.09
N GLY A 292 -12.28 52.08 0.67
CA GLY A 292 -12.07 51.57 2.04
C GLY A 292 -10.76 50.79 2.26
N TYR A 293 -9.87 50.75 1.26
CA TYR A 293 -8.56 50.12 1.39
C TYR A 293 -7.49 51.01 0.71
N LEU A 294 -6.92 51.93 1.49
CA LEU A 294 -5.67 52.62 1.18
C LEU A 294 -4.69 52.28 2.29
N ALA A 295 -3.79 51.34 2.03
CA ALA A 295 -2.66 51.07 2.93
C ALA A 295 -1.60 52.16 2.70
N ASP A 296 -1.54 53.13 3.61
CA ASP A 296 -0.58 54.22 3.59
C ASP A 296 0.81 53.67 3.98
N ARG A 297 1.71 53.50 2.99
CA ARG A 297 3.01 52.85 3.20
C ARG A 297 4.04 53.88 3.69
N LYS A 298 4.09 54.15 5.00
CA LYS A 298 5.19 54.95 5.59
C LYS A 298 6.46 54.10 5.72
N SER A 299 7.50 54.55 5.03
CA SER A 299 8.87 54.02 5.01
C SER A 299 9.61 54.36 6.30
N THR A 300 10.06 53.33 7.05
CA THR A 300 11.07 53.50 8.09
C THR A 300 12.41 53.07 7.52
N ARG A 301 13.25 54.06 7.22
CA ARG A 301 14.67 53.88 6.91
C ARG A 301 15.40 53.28 8.11
N GLN A 302 16.09 52.17 7.92
CA GLN A 302 17.29 51.87 8.68
C GLN A 302 18.30 51.22 7.75
N ASP A 303 19.47 51.85 7.68
CA ASP A 303 20.53 51.63 6.71
C ASP A 303 21.23 50.28 6.93
N TYR A 304 21.24 49.45 5.89
CA TYR A 304 22.38 48.62 5.51
C TYR A 304 22.44 48.61 3.97
N SER A 305 23.47 49.24 3.41
CA SER A 305 23.90 49.13 2.01
C SER A 305 24.22 47.67 1.66
N SER A 306 23.99 47.09 0.48
CA SER A 306 23.61 47.59 -0.85
C SER A 306 23.04 46.42 -1.68
N SER A 307 21.98 46.65 -2.46
CA SER A 307 21.81 46.17 -3.85
C SER A 307 20.44 46.62 -4.39
N THR A 308 20.50 47.55 -5.36
CA THR A 308 19.55 47.85 -6.45
C THR A 308 18.04 48.00 -6.17
N PRO A 309 17.41 49.15 -6.52
CA PRO A 309 15.96 49.31 -6.43
C PRO A 309 15.26 48.64 -7.63
N GLU A 310 14.41 47.64 -7.38
CA GLU A 310 13.42 47.20 -8.37
C GLU A 310 12.33 48.26 -8.51
N SER A 311 12.22 48.82 -9.72
CA SER A 311 11.21 49.80 -10.11
C SER A 311 9.82 49.16 -10.19
N CYS A 312 8.79 49.87 -9.71
CA CYS A 312 7.39 49.52 -9.96
C CYS A 312 7.13 49.33 -11.46
N SER A 313 6.36 48.32 -11.84
CA SER A 313 6.02 48.07 -13.24
C SER A 313 5.06 49.15 -13.76
N THR A 314 5.54 49.97 -14.68
CA THR A 314 4.71 50.87 -15.48
C THR A 314 3.91 50.03 -16.48
N ASN A 315 2.59 49.96 -16.33
CA ASN A 315 1.74 49.38 -17.37
C ASN A 315 1.59 50.43 -18.49
N THR A 316 2.32 50.24 -19.59
CA THR A 316 2.14 51.00 -20.82
C THR A 316 0.89 50.49 -21.55
N ILE A 317 -0.07 51.39 -21.80
CA ILE A 317 -1.24 51.11 -22.63
C ILE A 317 -0.81 51.19 -24.10
N THR A 318 -1.01 50.14 -24.86
CA THR A 318 -0.88 50.15 -26.32
C THR A 318 -2.26 50.40 -26.92
N ILE A 319 -2.45 51.53 -27.61
CA ILE A 319 -3.66 51.80 -28.39
C ILE A 319 -3.41 51.23 -29.79
N SER A 320 -4.24 50.26 -30.18
CA SER A 320 -4.28 49.76 -31.56
C SER A 320 -5.28 50.60 -32.34
N GLU A 321 -4.83 51.29 -33.38
CA GLU A 321 -5.70 51.91 -34.37
C GLU A 321 -6.29 50.83 -35.29
N LEU A 322 -7.62 50.82 -35.42
CA LEU A 322 -8.35 49.96 -36.36
C LEU A 322 -8.54 50.73 -37.66
N GLU A 323 -7.75 50.39 -38.68
CA GLU A 323 -7.95 50.90 -40.04
C GLU A 323 -8.93 49.97 -40.78
N GLY A 324 -10.11 50.51 -41.08
CA GLY A 324 -11.16 49.81 -41.83
C GLY A 324 -10.79 49.71 -43.31
N ARG A 325 -11.15 48.57 -43.92
CA ARG A 325 -11.27 48.46 -45.38
C ARG A 325 -12.62 48.98 -45.85
#